data_AF-A0A494J1W7-F1
#
_entry.id   AF-A0A494J1W7-F1
#
_cell.length_a   1.000
_cell.length_b   1.000
_cell.length_c   1.000
_cell.angle_alpha   90.00
_cell.angle_beta   90.00
_cell.angle_gamma   90.00
#
_symmetry.space_group_name_H-M   'P 1'
#
loop_
_entity.id
_entity.type
_entity.pdbx_description
1 polymer ?
#
loop_
_entity_poly.entity_id
_entity_poly.type
_entity_poly.pdbx_seq_one_letter_code
_entity_poly.pdbx_strand_id
1 'polypeptide(L)'
;MAGGNRKINEHPNAGKGGFAQNPQNINRTGANRKSFAAVNDALKKKGIQALTKKELIEFYTLIFNATEDELKRLVADKKQPLALRYIIAELNDKTTRSKAIADLRNYMFGQAQQEINHTVKARVLTPEEVKQHFKDLEDNY
;
A
#
# COMPACT_ATOMS: atom_id res chain seq x y z
N MET A 1 -30.00 -36.92 -24.66
CA MET A 1 -29.08 -36.55 -23.57
C MET A 1 -27.73 -36.25 -24.17
N ALA A 2 -27.28 -35.00 -24.08
CA ALA A 2 -25.99 -34.53 -24.60
C ALA A 2 -24.99 -34.42 -23.43
N GLY A 3 -23.83 -35.02 -23.58
CA GLY A 3 -22.71 -34.91 -22.64
C GLY A 3 -21.43 -35.27 -23.37
N GLY A 4 -20.90 -34.30 -24.13
CA GLY A 4 -19.79 -34.51 -25.05
C GLY A 4 -18.50 -34.85 -24.32
N ASN A 5 -18.00 -36.07 -24.54
CA ASN A 5 -16.61 -36.46 -24.33
C ASN A 5 -15.72 -35.71 -25.32
N ARG A 6 -15.45 -34.42 -25.07
CA ARG A 6 -14.34 -33.76 -25.77
C ARG A 6 -13.05 -34.36 -25.22
N LYS A 7 -12.34 -35.15 -26.05
CA LYS A 7 -10.95 -35.50 -25.79
C LYS A 7 -10.18 -34.18 -25.64
N ILE A 8 -9.81 -33.86 -24.41
CA ILE A 8 -8.83 -32.81 -24.17
C ILE A 8 -7.54 -33.27 -24.82
N ASN A 9 -7.15 -32.64 -25.93
CA ASN A 9 -5.85 -32.91 -26.53
C ASN A 9 -4.80 -32.46 -25.52
N GLU A 10 -4.13 -33.42 -24.88
CA GLU A 10 -3.02 -33.12 -23.99
C GLU A 10 -1.96 -32.35 -24.77
N HIS A 11 -1.55 -31.20 -24.23
CA HIS A 11 -0.56 -30.35 -24.87
C HIS A 11 0.69 -31.21 -25.16
N PRO A 12 1.35 -31.10 -26.34
CA PRO A 12 2.46 -31.98 -26.75
C PRO A 12 3.67 -32.01 -25.79
N ASN A 13 3.70 -31.11 -24.80
CA ASN A 13 4.70 -31.01 -23.75
C ASN A 13 4.15 -31.26 -22.33
N ALA A 14 2.95 -31.81 -22.18
CA ALA A 14 2.43 -32.26 -20.89
C ALA A 14 3.43 -33.26 -20.27
N GLY A 15 3.98 -32.91 -19.10
CA GLY A 15 4.97 -33.73 -18.41
C GLY A 15 6.43 -33.62 -18.88
N LYS A 16 6.73 -32.96 -20.01
CA LYS A 16 8.10 -32.85 -20.57
C LYS A 16 8.89 -31.61 -20.13
N GLY A 17 8.23 -30.68 -19.44
CA GLY A 17 8.82 -29.44 -18.91
C GLY A 17 8.94 -29.42 -17.38
N GLY A 18 8.66 -30.54 -16.71
CA GLY A 18 8.59 -30.60 -15.25
C GLY A 18 9.96 -30.39 -14.60
N PHE A 19 9.95 -29.73 -13.45
CA PHE A 19 11.12 -29.52 -12.58
C PHE A 19 11.89 -30.80 -12.23
N ALA A 20 11.24 -31.96 -12.27
CA ALA A 20 11.87 -33.27 -12.09
C ALA A 20 12.85 -33.64 -13.22
N GLN A 21 12.58 -33.23 -14.47
CA GLN A 21 13.42 -33.53 -15.64
C GLN A 21 14.41 -32.41 -15.96
N ASN A 22 14.12 -31.17 -15.55
CA ASN A 22 15.00 -30.01 -15.69
C ASN A 22 15.33 -29.40 -14.32
N PRO A 23 16.10 -30.09 -13.47
CA PRO A 23 16.42 -29.63 -12.11
C PRO A 23 17.21 -28.31 -12.09
N GLN A 24 17.93 -27.98 -13.16
CA GLN A 24 18.58 -26.67 -13.38
C GLN A 24 17.60 -25.49 -13.44
N ASN A 25 16.33 -25.72 -13.82
CA ASN A 25 15.29 -24.69 -13.85
C ASN A 25 14.58 -24.55 -12.49
N ILE A 26 14.86 -25.44 -11.52
CA ILE A 26 14.39 -25.27 -10.16
C ILE A 26 15.23 -24.18 -9.51
N ASN A 27 14.60 -23.04 -9.23
CA ASN A 27 15.16 -22.05 -8.34
C ASN A 27 15.12 -22.56 -6.88
N ARG A 28 15.98 -23.54 -6.55
CA ARG A 28 16.02 -24.22 -5.24
C ARG A 28 16.34 -23.29 -4.08
N THR A 29 17.01 -22.18 -4.37
CA THR A 29 17.45 -21.21 -3.36
C THR A 29 16.42 -20.11 -3.12
N GLY A 30 15.38 -19.97 -3.96
CA GLY A 30 14.47 -18.83 -3.94
C GLY A 30 15.17 -17.47 -4.11
N ALA A 31 16.47 -17.46 -4.43
CA ALA A 31 17.41 -16.44 -3.95
C ALA A 31 17.39 -15.09 -4.68
N ASN A 32 16.61 -14.94 -5.75
CA ASN A 32 16.70 -13.76 -6.60
C ASN A 32 15.48 -12.84 -6.58
N ARG A 33 14.55 -13.01 -5.63
CA ARG A 33 13.71 -11.85 -5.27
C ARG A 33 14.57 -10.99 -4.34
N LYS A 34 14.95 -9.79 -4.78
CA LYS A 34 15.51 -8.76 -3.89
C LYS A 34 14.46 -8.43 -2.84
N SER A 35 14.38 -9.27 -1.81
CA SER A 35 13.49 -9.04 -0.68
C SER A 35 13.98 -7.77 0.01
N PHE A 36 13.07 -7.05 0.66
CA PHE A 36 13.44 -5.90 1.47
C PHE A 36 14.55 -6.25 2.46
N ALA A 37 14.51 -7.45 3.05
CA ALA A 37 15.57 -7.97 3.92
C ALA A 37 16.94 -8.04 3.23
N ALA A 38 17.02 -8.65 2.03
CA ALA A 38 18.28 -8.78 1.30
C ALA A 38 18.87 -7.42 0.91
N VAL A 39 18.03 -6.46 0.53
CA VAL A 39 18.47 -5.08 0.23
C VAL A 39 18.92 -4.37 1.50
N ASN A 40 18.17 -4.49 2.59
CA ASN A 40 18.51 -3.88 3.88
C ASN A 40 19.86 -4.40 4.39
N ASP A 41 20.12 -5.70 4.30
CA ASP A 41 21.39 -6.29 4.73
C ASP A 41 22.55 -5.80 3.86
N ALA A 42 22.35 -5.68 2.53
CA ALA A 42 23.35 -5.12 1.64
C ALA A 42 23.65 -3.65 1.94
N LEU A 43 22.65 -2.84 2.31
CA LEU A 43 22.82 -1.44 2.68
C LEU A 43 23.51 -1.30 4.04
N LYS A 44 23.12 -2.11 5.03
CA LYS A 44 23.78 -2.17 6.35
C LYS A 44 25.26 -2.55 6.24
N LYS A 45 25.60 -3.52 5.37
CA LYS A 45 27.00 -3.88 5.07
C LYS A 45 27.81 -2.73 4.47
N LYS A 46 27.16 -1.78 3.80
CA LYS A 46 27.77 -0.53 3.31
C LYS A 46 27.84 0.58 4.38
N GLY A 47 27.47 0.28 5.63
CA GLY A 47 27.44 1.23 6.73
C GLY A 47 26.20 2.12 6.76
N ILE A 48 25.21 1.89 5.89
CA ILE A 48 23.98 2.68 5.86
C ILE A 48 23.04 2.16 6.94
N GLN A 49 22.71 3.04 7.90
CA GLN A 49 21.80 2.73 8.99
C GLN A 49 20.37 3.12 8.63
N ALA A 50 19.41 2.39 9.18
CA ALA A 50 18.00 2.73 9.07
C ALA A 50 17.69 3.90 10.01
N LEU A 51 16.88 4.84 9.54
CA LEU A 51 16.35 5.91 10.38
C LEU A 51 15.39 5.32 11.42
N THR A 52 15.54 5.78 12.64
CA THR A 52 14.52 5.60 13.68
C THR A 52 13.35 6.54 13.43
N LYS A 53 12.19 6.20 14.01
CA LYS A 53 11.00 7.06 13.98
C LYS A 53 11.31 8.46 14.53
N LYS A 54 12.09 8.55 15.60
CA LYS A 54 12.45 9.82 16.25
C LYS A 54 13.28 10.70 15.32
N GLU A 55 14.33 10.15 14.70
CA GLU A 55 15.19 10.89 13.77
C GLU A 55 14.41 11.41 12.56
N LEU A 56 13.48 10.61 12.03
CA LEU A 56 12.65 11.05 10.91
C LEU A 56 11.75 12.22 11.29
N ILE A 57 11.10 12.16 12.46
CA ILE A 57 10.26 13.27 12.96
C ILE A 57 11.11 14.52 13.16
N GLU A 58 12.24 14.39 13.85
CA GLU A 58 13.16 15.49 14.11
C GLU A 58 13.64 16.14 12.81
N PHE A 59 14.02 15.34 11.81
CA PHE A 59 14.39 15.81 10.49
C PHE A 59 13.27 16.64 9.82
N TYR A 60 12.03 16.15 9.80
CA TYR A 60 10.91 16.92 9.25
C TYR A 60 10.71 18.25 9.98
N THR A 61 10.78 18.25 11.32
CA THR A 61 10.62 19.47 12.10
C THR A 61 11.74 20.49 11.83
N LEU A 62 12.98 20.04 11.61
CA LEU A 62 14.10 20.91 11.28
C LEU A 62 13.96 21.51 9.87
N ILE A 63 13.49 20.73 8.88
CA ILE A 63 13.24 21.26 7.53
C ILE A 63 12.23 22.42 7.57
N PHE A 64 11.17 22.31 8.37
CA PHE A 64 10.16 23.36 8.46
C PHE A 64 10.67 24.65 9.10
N ASN A 65 11.76 24.58 9.87
CA ASN A 65 12.40 25.74 10.47
C ASN A 65 13.63 26.25 9.69
N ALA A 66 14.04 25.53 8.64
CA ALA A 66 15.17 25.92 7.80
C ALA A 66 14.77 26.95 6.75
N THR A 67 15.73 27.78 6.35
CA THR A 67 15.57 28.75 5.27
C THR A 67 15.64 28.08 3.90
N GLU A 68 15.08 28.74 2.88
CA GLU A 68 15.11 28.24 1.50
C GLU A 68 16.54 28.02 0.99
N ASP A 69 17.48 28.91 1.34
CA ASP A 69 18.87 28.82 0.90
C ASP A 69 19.62 27.65 1.54
N GLU A 70 19.37 27.38 2.83
CA GLU A 70 19.93 26.21 3.52
C GLU A 70 19.44 24.91 2.88
N LEU A 71 18.14 24.83 2.60
CA LEU A 71 17.54 23.66 1.96
C LEU A 71 18.06 23.46 0.53
N LYS A 72 18.23 24.51 -0.25
CA LYS A 72 18.81 24.43 -1.61
C LYS A 72 20.25 23.89 -1.58
N ARG A 73 21.07 24.31 -0.61
CA ARG A 73 22.44 23.80 -0.44
C ARG A 73 22.44 22.31 -0.14
N LEU A 74 21.57 21.86 0.77
CA LEU A 74 21.43 20.43 1.11
C LEU A 74 20.99 19.59 -0.09
N VAL A 75 20.06 20.09 -0.90
CA VAL A 75 19.57 19.36 -2.10
C VAL A 75 20.62 19.27 -3.21
N ALA A 76 21.43 20.32 -3.36
CA ALA A 76 22.48 20.38 -4.37
C ALA A 76 23.64 19.40 -4.08
N ASP A 77 23.88 19.07 -2.82
CA ASP A 77 24.93 18.14 -2.43
C ASP A 77 24.57 16.68 -2.76
N LYS A 78 25.29 16.12 -3.74
CA LYS A 78 25.11 14.73 -4.19
C LYS A 78 25.59 13.68 -3.19
N LYS A 79 26.32 14.08 -2.15
CA LYS A 79 26.76 13.18 -1.07
C LYS A 79 25.65 12.94 -0.04
N GLN A 80 24.63 13.79 0.00
CA GLN A 80 23.50 13.63 0.90
C GLN A 80 22.62 12.43 0.49
N PRO A 81 21.94 11.77 1.46
CA PRO A 81 21.01 10.70 1.18
C PRO A 81 19.96 11.11 0.15
N LEU A 82 19.71 10.25 -0.84
CA LEU A 82 18.78 10.56 -1.94
C LEU A 82 17.37 10.87 -1.44
N ALA A 83 16.90 10.14 -0.43
CA ALA A 83 15.58 10.35 0.17
C ALA A 83 15.42 11.76 0.77
N LEU A 84 16.47 12.29 1.42
CA LEU A 84 16.48 13.66 1.95
C LEU A 84 16.26 14.67 0.83
N ARG A 85 16.97 14.49 -0.30
CA ARG A 85 16.87 15.38 -1.45
C ARG A 85 15.46 15.36 -2.07
N TYR A 86 14.83 14.18 -2.11
CA TYR A 86 13.44 14.05 -2.59
C TYR A 86 12.41 14.67 -1.64
N ILE A 87 12.55 14.46 -0.33
CA ILE A 87 11.64 15.05 0.66
C ILE A 87 11.66 16.59 0.56
N ILE A 88 12.86 17.18 0.49
CA ILE A 88 12.98 18.64 0.37
C ILE A 88 12.43 19.13 -0.99
N ALA A 89 12.70 18.40 -2.08
CA ALA A 89 12.16 18.75 -3.40
C ALA A 89 10.62 18.70 -3.42
N GLU A 90 10.02 17.68 -2.79
CA GLU A 90 8.57 17.53 -2.65
C GLU A 90 7.97 18.69 -1.85
N LEU A 91 8.58 19.06 -0.73
CA LEU A 91 8.15 20.21 0.06
C LEU A 91 8.29 21.54 -0.70
N ASN A 92 9.20 21.61 -1.67
CA ASN A 92 9.34 22.79 -2.52
C ASN A 92 8.38 22.79 -3.71
N ASP A 93 7.72 21.68 -4.04
CA ASP A 93 6.72 21.68 -5.11
C ASP A 93 5.41 22.32 -4.64
N LYS A 94 4.83 23.17 -5.49
CA LYS A 94 3.61 23.93 -5.17
C LYS A 94 2.39 23.03 -5.04
N THR A 95 2.37 21.88 -5.71
CA THR A 95 1.18 21.01 -5.76
C THR A 95 1.07 20.10 -4.53
N THR A 96 2.21 19.72 -3.95
CA THR A 96 2.27 18.70 -2.89
C THR A 96 2.59 19.28 -1.52
N ARG A 97 3.22 20.46 -1.44
CA ARG A 97 3.56 21.16 -0.19
C ARG A 97 2.40 21.29 0.78
N SER A 98 1.22 21.74 0.33
CA SER A 98 0.06 21.93 1.21
C SER A 98 -0.43 20.62 1.83
N LYS A 99 -0.38 19.52 1.08
CA LYS A 99 -0.74 18.19 1.58
C LYS A 99 0.29 17.69 2.59
N ALA A 100 1.58 17.82 2.28
CA ALA A 100 2.67 17.41 3.19
C ALA A 100 2.61 18.13 4.54
N ILE A 101 2.33 19.44 4.54
CA ILE A 101 2.14 20.22 5.76
C ILE A 101 0.89 19.76 6.52
N ALA A 102 -0.22 19.48 5.82
CA ALA A 102 -1.44 18.99 6.44
C ALA A 102 -1.23 17.62 7.10
N ASP A 103 -0.54 16.70 6.43
CA ASP A 103 -0.25 15.36 6.94
C ASP A 103 0.67 15.40 8.16
N LEU A 104 1.70 16.26 8.16
CA LEU A 104 2.52 16.45 9.36
C LEU A 104 1.70 17.01 10.52
N ARG A 105 0.90 18.06 10.28
CA ARG A 105 0.03 18.65 11.32
C ARG A 105 -0.89 17.58 11.91
N ASN A 106 -1.51 16.80 11.03
CA ASN A 106 -2.40 15.69 11.39
C ASN A 106 -1.68 14.60 12.19
N TYR A 107 -0.42 14.30 11.85
CA TYR A 107 0.41 13.35 12.58
C TYR A 107 0.83 13.86 13.96
N MET A 108 1.18 15.15 14.08
CA MET A 108 1.68 15.75 15.32
C MET A 108 0.58 16.11 16.32
N PHE A 109 -0.56 16.59 15.83
CA PHE A 109 -1.64 17.15 16.66
C PHE A 109 -2.94 16.34 16.58
N GLY A 110 -2.95 15.27 15.77
CA GLY A 110 -4.16 14.51 15.47
C GLY A 110 -4.96 15.11 14.32
N GLN A 111 -5.79 14.27 13.70
CA GLN A 111 -6.82 14.71 12.77
C GLN A 111 -8.10 15.01 13.54
N ALA A 112 -8.84 16.03 13.12
CA ALA A 112 -10.20 16.23 13.59
C ALA A 112 -11.02 14.98 13.20
N GLN A 113 -11.48 14.23 14.20
CA GLN A 113 -12.35 13.08 13.97
C GLN A 113 -13.74 13.58 13.58
N GLN A 114 -14.21 13.19 12.41
CA GLN A 114 -15.59 13.43 12.00
C GLN A 114 -16.44 12.29 12.57
N GLU A 115 -17.24 12.55 13.60
CA GLU A 115 -18.20 11.56 14.10
C GLU A 115 -19.28 11.32 13.04
N ILE A 116 -19.30 10.11 12.46
CA ILE A 116 -20.39 9.69 11.56
C ILE A 116 -21.53 9.15 12.43
N ASN A 117 -22.42 10.04 12.87
CA ASN A 117 -23.62 9.67 13.59
C ASN A 117 -24.72 9.23 12.60
N HIS A 118 -24.87 7.92 12.37
CA HIS A 118 -25.99 7.36 11.61
C HIS A 118 -27.22 7.18 12.51
N THR A 119 -28.23 8.05 12.36
CA THR A 119 -29.55 7.84 12.97
C THR A 119 -30.43 7.02 12.01
N VAL A 120 -30.49 5.70 12.23
CA VAL A 120 -31.42 4.83 11.51
C VAL A 120 -32.82 5.01 12.11
N LYS A 121 -33.74 5.62 11.36
CA LYS A 121 -35.18 5.56 11.69
C LYS A 121 -35.70 4.19 11.29
N ALA A 122 -35.51 3.18 12.15
CA ALA A 122 -36.17 1.90 11.97
C ALA A 122 -37.67 2.12 12.15
N ARG A 123 -38.43 2.13 11.04
CA ARG A 123 -39.88 2.05 11.11
C ARG A 123 -40.24 0.61 11.43
N VAL A 124 -40.84 0.38 12.59
CA VAL A 124 -41.47 -0.91 12.90
C VAL A 124 -42.65 -1.07 11.95
N LEU A 125 -42.61 -2.07 11.08
CA LEU A 125 -43.76 -2.40 10.21
C LEU A 125 -44.94 -2.81 11.08
N THR A 126 -46.13 -2.34 10.73
CA THR A 126 -47.34 -2.76 11.44
C THR A 126 -47.64 -4.24 11.13
N PRO A 127 -48.37 -4.96 11.99
CA PRO A 127 -48.71 -6.37 11.76
C PRO A 127 -49.44 -6.62 10.43
N GLU A 128 -50.12 -5.60 9.90
CA GLU A 128 -50.83 -5.65 8.61
C GLU A 128 -49.85 -5.56 7.43
N GLU A 129 -48.88 -4.66 7.47
CA GLU A 129 -47.84 -4.52 6.44
C GLU A 129 -46.96 -5.78 6.36
N VAL A 130 -46.69 -6.42 7.51
CA VAL A 130 -45.96 -7.70 7.57
C VAL A 130 -46.75 -8.82 6.89
N LYS A 131 -48.06 -8.91 7.14
CA LYS A 131 -48.93 -9.92 6.49
C LYS A 131 -49.01 -9.70 4.98
N GLN A 132 -49.10 -8.45 4.54
CA GLN A 132 -49.11 -8.10 3.12
C GLN A 132 -47.81 -8.58 2.44
N HIS A 133 -46.66 -8.30 3.08
CA HIS A 133 -45.35 -8.72 2.59
C HIS A 133 -45.19 -10.26 2.54
N PHE A 134 -45.72 -10.99 3.52
CA PHE A 134 -45.72 -12.45 3.47
C PHE A 134 -46.60 -13.00 2.34
N LYS A 135 -47.74 -12.36 2.08
CA LYS A 135 -48.63 -12.73 0.96
C LYS A 135 -47.97 -12.47 -0.39
N ASP A 136 -47.33 -11.31 -0.54
CA ASP A 136 -46.62 -10.94 -1.77
C ASP A 136 -45.40 -11.86 -2.05
N LEU A 137 -44.81 -12.44 -1.00
CA LEU A 137 -43.75 -13.45 -1.13
C LEU A 137 -44.29 -14.83 -1.53
N GLU A 138 -45.47 -15.22 -1.05
CA GLU A 138 -46.13 -16.48 -1.43
C GLU A 138 -46.68 -16.44 -2.85
N ASP A 139 -47.12 -15.28 -3.33
CA ASP A 139 -47.71 -15.13 -4.67
C ASP A 139 -46.65 -14.99 -5.78
N ASN A 140 -45.39 -14.66 -5.45
CA ASN A 140 -44.31 -14.41 -6.41
C ASN A 140 -43.15 -15.42 -6.37
N TYR A 141 -43.25 -16.51 -5.58
CA TYR A 141 -42.28 -17.61 -5.53
C TYR A 141 -42.92 -18.99 -5.50
#